data_AF-A0A0L0QL02-F1
#
_entry.id   AF-A0A0L0QL02-F1
#
_cell.length_a   1.000
_cell.length_b   1.000
_cell.length_c   1.000
_cell.angle_alpha   90.00
_cell.angle_beta   90.00
_cell.angle_gamma   90.00
#
_symmetry.space_group_name_H-M   'P 1'
#
loop_
_entity.id
_entity.type
_entity.pdbx_description
1 polymer ?
#
loop_
_entity_poly.entity_id
_entity_poly.type
_entity_poly.pdbx_seq_one_letter_code
_entity_poly.pdbx_strand_id
1 'polypeptide(L)'
;MSGGNEYQKILDEIEKVKFHNRSLLTLIGIINEDKMEKTTIYETTVMFDLSKKDLRELKILIESYSGNNFAFEQKALKINPTFKKNNLIFILKSFLNTGMFEDKITSILESYES
;
A
#
# COMPACT_ATOMS: atom_id res chain seq x y z
N MET A 1 6.54 14.45 -36.43
CA MET A 1 6.22 13.52 -35.32
C MET A 1 7.37 13.54 -34.32
N SER A 2 7.34 14.41 -33.30
CA SER A 2 8.43 14.56 -32.31
C SER A 2 8.02 14.25 -30.86
N GLY A 3 6.72 14.07 -30.58
CA GLY A 3 6.21 13.93 -29.21
C GLY A 3 6.52 12.60 -28.50
N GLY A 4 6.90 11.55 -29.24
CA GLY A 4 7.20 10.23 -28.64
C GLY A 4 8.48 10.21 -27.80
N ASN A 5 9.46 11.07 -28.13
CA ASN A 5 10.76 11.10 -27.44
C ASN A 5 10.70 11.89 -26.12
N GLU A 6 9.95 13.01 -26.09
CA GLU A 6 9.78 13.80 -24.86
C GLU A 6 8.89 13.10 -23.83
N TYR A 7 7.81 12.45 -24.29
CA TYR A 7 6.96 11.67 -23.39
C TYR A 7 7.72 10.53 -22.71
N GLN A 8 8.54 9.78 -23.47
CA GLN A 8 9.34 8.71 -22.89
C GLN A 8 10.38 9.24 -21.90
N LYS A 9 11.05 10.36 -22.21
CA LYS A 9 11.98 11.02 -21.27
C LYS A 9 11.30 11.39 -19.95
N ILE A 10 10.07 11.92 -20.00
CA ILE A 10 9.32 12.26 -18.78
C ILE A 10 9.00 10.99 -17.97
N LEU A 11 8.59 9.91 -18.63
CA LEU A 11 8.35 8.63 -17.93
C LEU A 11 9.62 8.10 -17.26
N ASP A 12 10.77 8.19 -17.94
CA ASP A 12 12.05 7.75 -17.39
C ASP A 12 12.46 8.59 -16.16
N GLU A 13 12.24 9.91 -16.20
CA GLU A 13 12.49 10.79 -15.04
C GLU A 13 11.53 10.50 -13.88
N ILE A 14 10.25 10.21 -14.15
CA ILE A 14 9.28 9.81 -13.12
C ILE A 14 9.73 8.50 -12.44
N GLU A 15 10.17 7.51 -13.21
CA GLU A 15 10.63 6.24 -12.65
C GLU A 15 11.91 6.40 -11.81
N LYS A 16 12.83 7.30 -12.21
CA LYS A 16 13.97 7.68 -11.37
C LYS A 16 13.52 8.26 -10.03
N VAL A 17 12.58 9.22 -10.03
CA VAL A 17 12.08 9.84 -8.80
C VAL A 17 11.42 8.80 -7.89
N LYS A 18 10.57 7.92 -8.44
CA LYS A 18 9.96 6.82 -7.69
C LYS A 18 11.00 5.89 -7.07
N PHE A 19 12.03 5.51 -7.83
CA PHE A 19 13.13 4.69 -7.33
C PHE A 19 13.85 5.34 -6.14
N HIS A 20 14.15 6.64 -6.23
CA HIS A 20 14.77 7.39 -5.14
C HIS A 20 13.86 7.44 -3.90
N ASN A 21 12.57 7.72 -4.08
CA ASN A 21 11.61 7.77 -2.97
C ASN A 21 11.49 6.42 -2.26
N ARG A 22 11.41 5.31 -3.02
CA ARG A 22 11.43 3.96 -2.45
C ARG A 22 12.70 3.70 -1.65
N SER A 23 13.86 4.04 -2.22
CA SER A 23 15.16 3.86 -1.57
C SER A 23 15.27 4.65 -0.26
N LEU A 24 14.82 5.91 -0.25
CA LEU A 24 14.82 6.76 0.94
C LEU A 24 13.91 6.21 2.03
N LEU A 25 12.68 5.78 1.68
CA LEU A 25 11.75 5.20 2.64
C LEU A 25 12.27 3.88 3.21
N THR A 26 12.91 3.04 2.39
CA THR A 26 13.58 1.83 2.87
C THR A 26 14.70 2.15 3.85
N LEU A 27 15.56 3.13 3.54
CA LEU A 27 16.63 3.54 4.45
C LEU A 27 16.10 4.11 5.76
N ILE A 28 15.06 4.94 5.71
CA ILE A 28 14.40 5.49 6.91
C ILE A 28 13.86 4.33 7.76
N GLY A 29 13.23 3.35 7.14
CA GLY A 29 12.69 2.18 7.83
C GLY A 29 13.76 1.29 8.46
N ILE A 30 14.92 1.12 7.82
CA ILE A 30 16.06 0.39 8.39
C ILE A 30 16.62 1.11 9.62
N ILE A 31 16.62 2.44 9.62
CA ILE A 31 17.20 3.25 10.70
C ILE A 31 16.21 3.49 11.85
N ASN A 32 14.90 3.47 11.58
CA ASN A 32 13.83 3.78 12.54
C ASN A 32 12.71 2.74 12.45
N GLU A 33 13.06 1.46 12.63
CA GLU A 33 12.10 0.35 12.54
C GLU A 33 10.90 0.55 13.48
N ASP A 34 11.14 1.09 14.68
CA ASP A 34 10.14 1.50 15.67
C ASP A 34 9.20 2.60 15.18
N LYS A 35 9.69 3.53 14.35
CA LYS A 35 8.88 4.64 13.81
C LYS A 35 8.09 4.23 12.57
N MET A 36 8.43 3.11 11.93
CA MET A 36 7.64 2.56 10.82
C MET A 36 6.25 2.07 11.27
N GLU A 37 6.05 1.83 12.57
CA GLU A 37 4.73 1.53 13.12
C GLU A 37 3.69 2.62 12.85
N LYS A 38 4.13 3.89 12.68
CA LYS A 38 3.26 5.04 12.40
C LYS A 38 3.15 5.41 10.92
N THR A 39 3.63 4.56 10.02
CA THR A 39 3.58 4.80 8.57
C THR A 39 2.12 5.01 8.15
N THR A 40 1.86 6.08 7.42
CA THR A 40 0.55 6.45 6.89
C THR A 40 0.27 5.78 5.55
N ILE A 41 -1.00 5.75 5.14
CA ILE A 41 -1.35 5.23 3.81
C ILE A 41 -0.70 6.05 2.67
N TYR A 42 -0.42 7.34 2.89
CA TYR A 42 0.23 8.19 1.90
C TYR A 42 1.68 7.78 1.65
N GLU A 43 2.43 7.51 2.71
CA GLU A 43 3.80 6.99 2.61
C GLU A 43 3.82 5.58 2.03
N THR A 44 2.90 4.73 2.49
CA THR A 44 2.71 3.36 1.99
C THR A 44 2.45 3.33 0.48
N THR A 45 1.67 4.28 -0.03
CA THR A 45 1.39 4.43 -1.47
C THR A 45 2.68 4.65 -2.25
N VAL A 46 3.63 5.42 -1.70
CA VAL A 46 4.94 5.66 -2.33
C VAL A 46 5.84 4.44 -2.20
N MET A 47 5.87 3.79 -1.02
CA MET A 47 6.70 2.60 -0.77
C MET A 47 6.38 1.46 -1.73
N PHE A 48 5.09 1.23 -1.98
CA PHE A 48 4.60 0.13 -2.80
C PHE A 48 4.17 0.54 -4.20
N ASP A 49 4.37 1.81 -4.58
CA ASP A 49 3.95 2.39 -5.87
C ASP A 49 2.48 2.09 -6.19
N LEU A 50 1.60 2.27 -5.20
CA LEU A 50 0.17 1.97 -5.31
C LEU A 50 -0.52 3.04 -6.15
N SER A 51 -1.37 2.61 -7.07
CA SER A 51 -2.18 3.54 -7.86
C SER A 51 -3.42 4.00 -7.10
N LYS A 52 -4.02 5.11 -7.54
CA LYS A 52 -5.35 5.54 -7.03
C LYS A 52 -6.42 4.47 -7.20
N LYS A 53 -6.31 3.65 -8.26
CA LYS A 53 -7.24 2.55 -8.53
C LYS A 53 -7.08 1.45 -7.47
N ASP A 54 -5.85 1.06 -7.17
CA ASP A 54 -5.54 0.03 -6.17
C ASP A 54 -6.10 0.42 -4.80
N LEU A 55 -5.87 1.66 -4.38
CA LEU A 55 -6.39 2.18 -3.11
C LEU A 55 -7.91 2.18 -3.09
N ARG A 56 -8.57 2.57 -4.18
CA ARG A 56 -10.04 2.59 -4.26
C ARG A 56 -10.62 1.17 -4.16
N GLU A 57 -10.06 0.22 -4.90
CA GLU A 57 -10.53 -1.17 -4.89
C GLU A 57 -10.26 -1.84 -3.53
N LEU A 58 -9.10 -1.55 -2.91
CA LEU A 58 -8.80 -2.06 -1.58
C LEU A 58 -9.76 -1.51 -0.52
N LYS A 59 -10.15 -0.23 -0.60
CA LYS A 59 -11.17 0.35 0.30
C LYS A 59 -12.51 -0.39 0.21
N ILE A 60 -12.99 -0.65 -1.01
CA ILE A 60 -14.21 -1.42 -1.24
C ILE A 60 -14.07 -2.85 -0.65
N LEU A 61 -12.89 -3.46 -0.81
CA LEU A 61 -12.62 -4.78 -0.27
C LEU A 61 -12.63 -4.79 1.27
N ILE A 62 -12.09 -3.77 1.93
CA ILE A 62 -12.11 -3.60 3.39
C ILE A 62 -13.55 -3.45 3.90
N GLU A 63 -14.35 -2.58 3.26
CA GLU A 63 -15.75 -2.36 3.65
C GLU A 63 -16.58 -3.65 3.53
N SER A 64 -16.31 -4.46 2.50
CA SER A 64 -16.99 -5.73 2.22
C SER A 64 -16.40 -6.93 2.97
N TYR A 65 -15.47 -6.73 3.91
CA TYR A 65 -14.90 -7.83 4.69
C TYR A 65 -15.96 -8.55 5.52
N SER A 66 -15.94 -9.88 5.42
CA SER A 66 -16.95 -10.80 5.95
C SER A 66 -16.38 -11.83 6.94
N GLY A 67 -15.18 -11.61 7.50
CA GLY A 67 -14.55 -12.54 8.44
C GLY A 67 -13.75 -13.69 7.81
N ASN A 68 -13.59 -13.73 6.48
CA ASN A 68 -12.82 -14.78 5.80
C ASN A 68 -11.50 -14.23 5.25
N ASN A 69 -10.40 -14.50 5.96
CA ASN A 69 -9.07 -14.00 5.63
C ASN A 69 -8.53 -14.56 4.32
N PHE A 70 -8.71 -15.86 4.07
CA PHE A 70 -8.25 -16.46 2.82
C PHE A 70 -8.93 -15.81 1.60
N ALA A 71 -10.25 -15.63 1.65
CA ALA A 71 -10.97 -14.97 0.56
C ALA A 71 -10.58 -13.50 0.41
N PHE A 72 -10.34 -12.80 1.52
CA PHE A 72 -9.87 -11.41 1.53
C PHE A 72 -8.49 -11.27 0.89
N GLU A 73 -7.51 -12.08 1.29
CA GLU A 73 -6.16 -12.10 0.72
C GLU A 73 -6.18 -12.42 -0.78
N GLN A 74 -6.95 -13.43 -1.20
CA GLN A 74 -7.07 -13.80 -2.61
C GLN A 74 -7.69 -12.68 -3.46
N LYS A 75 -8.67 -11.94 -2.92
CA LYS A 75 -9.24 -10.77 -3.60
C LYS A 75 -8.26 -9.61 -3.64
N ALA A 76 -7.52 -9.36 -2.56
CA ALA A 76 -6.51 -8.31 -2.49
C ALA A 76 -5.39 -8.54 -3.52
N LEU A 77 -4.88 -9.78 -3.64
CA LEU A 77 -3.88 -10.14 -4.64
C LEU A 77 -4.33 -9.91 -6.09
N LYS A 78 -5.63 -10.02 -6.38
CA LYS A 78 -6.19 -9.71 -7.71
C LYS A 78 -6.23 -8.21 -8.01
N ILE A 79 -6.30 -7.37 -6.98
CA ILE A 79 -6.23 -5.91 -7.12
C ILE A 79 -4.79 -5.52 -7.46
N ASN A 80 -3.85 -5.92 -6.62
CA ASN A 80 -2.42 -5.66 -6.82
C ASN A 80 -1.58 -6.81 -6.23
N PRO A 81 -0.64 -7.39 -7.00
CA PRO A 81 0.23 -8.48 -6.52
C PRO A 81 1.07 -8.13 -5.28
N THR A 82 1.23 -6.84 -4.98
CA THR A 82 1.91 -6.35 -3.79
C THR A 82 1.13 -6.65 -2.51
N PHE A 83 -0.19 -6.86 -2.58
CA PHE A 83 -1.07 -7.14 -1.44
C PHE A 83 -0.99 -8.58 -0.94
N LYS A 84 0.23 -9.11 -0.80
CA LYS A 84 0.50 -10.37 -0.06
C LYS A 84 0.29 -10.15 1.42
N LYS A 85 -0.06 -11.19 2.18
CA LYS A 85 -0.42 -11.14 3.60
C LYS A 85 0.35 -10.11 4.44
N ASN A 86 1.68 -10.18 4.50
CA ASN A 86 2.49 -9.27 5.33
C ASN A 86 2.38 -7.81 4.88
N ASN A 87 2.45 -7.56 3.57
CA ASN A 87 2.28 -6.22 3.01
C ASN A 87 0.85 -5.71 3.22
N LEU A 88 -0.15 -6.58 3.05
CA LEU A 88 -1.55 -6.25 3.26
C LEU A 88 -1.80 -5.85 4.71
N ILE A 89 -1.27 -6.59 5.69
CA ILE A 89 -1.33 -6.23 7.12
C ILE A 89 -0.67 -4.87 7.35
N PHE A 90 0.51 -4.64 6.77
CA PHE A 90 1.20 -3.35 6.89
C PHE A 90 0.36 -2.19 6.30
N ILE A 91 -0.22 -2.39 5.12
CA ILE A 91 -1.08 -1.41 4.44
C ILE A 91 -2.36 -1.15 5.25
N LEU A 92 -2.94 -2.18 5.86
CA LEU A 92 -4.11 -2.02 6.74
C LEU A 92 -3.76 -1.18 7.97
N LYS A 93 -2.64 -1.47 8.65
CA LYS A 93 -2.14 -0.64 9.76
C LYS A 93 -1.92 0.81 9.33
N SER A 94 -1.45 1.04 8.10
CA SER A 94 -1.21 2.41 7.63
C SER A 94 -2.49 3.20 7.31
N PHE A 95 -3.60 2.53 6.99
CA PHE A 95 -4.93 3.16 7.00
C PHE A 95 -5.36 3.56 8.41
N LEU A 96 -5.17 2.69 9.42
CA LEU A 96 -5.48 3.01 10.82
C LEU A 96 -4.69 4.22 11.32
N ASN A 97 -3.41 4.32 10.98
CA ASN A 97 -2.56 5.46 11.34
C ASN A 97 -3.05 6.80 10.74
N THR A 98 -3.97 6.75 9.77
CA THR A 98 -4.64 7.93 9.19
C THR A 98 -6.09 8.11 9.65
N GLY A 99 -6.54 7.33 10.63
CA GLY A 99 -7.91 7.36 11.15
C GLY A 99 -8.96 6.85 10.16
N MET A 100 -8.57 6.00 9.21
CA MET A 100 -9.49 5.45 8.20
C MET A 100 -9.94 4.03 8.59
N PHE A 101 -11.25 3.78 8.50
CA PHE A 101 -11.87 2.46 8.67
C PHE A 101 -11.53 1.77 10.01
N GLU A 102 -11.42 2.53 11.10
CA GLU A 102 -10.93 2.05 12.41
C GLU A 102 -11.56 0.71 12.83
N ASP A 103 -12.89 0.65 12.96
CA ASP A 103 -13.57 -0.57 13.40
C ASP A 103 -13.34 -1.77 12.46
N LYS A 104 -13.45 -1.53 11.15
CA LYS A 104 -13.35 -2.60 10.14
C LYS A 104 -11.94 -3.15 10.04
N ILE A 105 -10.94 -2.27 10.02
CA ILE A 105 -9.55 -2.70 9.90
C ILE A 105 -9.08 -3.36 11.19
N THR A 106 -9.44 -2.84 12.37
CA THR A 106 -9.14 -3.49 13.65
C THR A 106 -9.69 -4.92 13.67
N SER A 107 -10.96 -5.12 13.28
CA SER A 107 -11.56 -6.46 13.19
C SER A 107 -10.82 -7.38 12.20
N ILE A 108 -10.39 -6.86 11.05
CA ILE A 108 -9.58 -7.63 10.09
C ILE A 108 -8.24 -8.01 10.73
N LEU A 109 -7.55 -7.07 11.39
CA LEU A 109 -6.23 -7.32 11.98
C LEU A 109 -6.29 -8.34 13.12
N GLU A 110 -7.26 -8.23 14.03
CA GLU A 110 -7.47 -9.18 15.13
C GLU A 110 -7.68 -10.61 14.62
N SER A 111 -8.35 -10.77 13.47
CA SER A 111 -8.57 -12.09 12.87
C SER A 111 -7.29 -12.78 12.37
N TYR A 112 -6.17 -12.05 12.27
CA TYR A 112 -4.85 -12.62 11.94
C TYR A 112 -4.03 -13.02 13.17
N GLU A 113 -4.40 -12.53 14.34
CA GLU A 113 -3.77 -12.84 15.63
C GLU A 113 -4.44 -14.03 16.33
N SER A 114 -5.61 -14.44 15.83
CA SER A 114 -6.40 -15.60 16.26
C SER A 114 -5.92 -16.91 15.62
#